data_AF-A0A6C0E4H7-F1
#
_entry.id   AF-A0A6C0E4H7-F1
#
_cell.length_a   1.000
_cell.length_b   1.000
_cell.length_c   1.000
_cell.angle_alpha   90.00
_cell.angle_beta   90.00
_cell.angle_gamma   90.00
#
_symmetry.space_group_name_H-M   'P 1'
#
loop_
_entity.id
_entity.type
_entity.pdbx_description
1 polymer ?
#
loop_
_entity_poly.entity_id
_entity_poly.type
_entity_poly.pdbx_seq_one_letter_code
_entity_poly.pdbx_strand_id
1 'polypeptide(L)'
;MCWNQKVSLNSFLFSLFGISFAYFNNVIKFYDYLFFLSFISMQLVEYFAWGNLNNKKMIIFLSKIGLFLIFVQPFLINLAYDIDNKIKTWIIALYIPFIFFCLLYFPIDFSMNKAKNGHLAWKWLKFPTIINFIWLSFFLGVLLYQKRYFEFSAYLIVFLAIYYTYYKTDTWGSLWCWIANLVAVYLIFKVFFDLDLCTFKTPIIDA
;
A
#
# COMPACT_ATOMS: atom_id res chain seq x y z
N MET A 1 7.93 -2.19 12.65
CA MET A 1 7.82 -0.75 12.30
C MET A 1 9.19 -0.35 11.81
N CYS A 2 9.29 0.53 10.82
CA CYS A 2 10.59 1.00 10.38
C CYS A 2 11.01 2.19 11.24
N TRP A 3 12.00 1.96 12.12
CA TRP A 3 12.48 2.94 13.11
C TRP A 3 13.80 3.61 12.70
N ASN A 4 14.38 3.22 11.56
CA ASN A 4 15.57 3.84 11.02
C ASN A 4 15.70 3.65 9.50
N GLN A 5 16.60 4.43 8.92
CA GLN A 5 16.93 4.41 7.50
C GLN A 5 17.28 3.02 6.96
N LYS A 6 18.14 2.26 7.66
CA LYS A 6 18.62 0.94 7.21
C LYS A 6 17.48 -0.07 7.12
N VAL A 7 16.59 -0.09 8.10
CA VAL A 7 15.43 -1.00 8.12
C VAL A 7 14.46 -0.65 7.00
N SER A 8 14.23 0.64 6.72
CA SER A 8 13.40 1.08 5.59
C SER A 8 13.99 0.63 4.25
N LEU A 9 15.30 0.78 4.04
CA LEU A 9 15.96 0.33 2.79
C LEU A 9 15.90 -1.20 2.64
N ASN A 10 16.23 -1.95 3.69
CA ASN A 10 16.20 -3.41 3.65
C ASN A 10 14.79 -3.92 3.37
N SER A 11 13.77 -3.34 4.00
CA SER A 11 12.37 -3.71 3.77
C SER A 11 11.94 -3.39 2.34
N PHE A 12 12.36 -2.24 1.80
CA PHE A 12 12.11 -1.90 0.40
C PHE A 12 12.75 -2.92 -0.55
N LEU A 13 14.06 -3.21 -0.40
CA LEU A 13 14.78 -4.12 -1.28
C LEU A 13 14.27 -5.55 -1.20
N PHE A 14 14.01 -6.05 0.01
CA PHE A 14 13.43 -7.37 0.22
C PHE A 14 12.05 -7.47 -0.43
N SER A 15 11.21 -6.46 -0.24
CA SER A 15 9.87 -6.47 -0.82
C SER A 15 9.88 -6.28 -2.32
N LEU A 16 10.80 -5.47 -2.85
CA LEU A 16 11.03 -5.31 -4.29
C LEU A 16 11.42 -6.64 -4.92
N PHE A 17 12.32 -7.39 -4.27
CA PHE A 17 12.67 -8.75 -4.68
C PHE A 17 11.43 -9.65 -4.68
N GLY A 18 10.67 -9.71 -3.58
CA GLY A 18 9.49 -10.58 -3.49
C GLY A 18 8.42 -10.29 -4.55
N ILE A 19 8.10 -9.01 -4.78
CA ILE A 19 7.11 -8.63 -5.81
C ILE A 19 7.63 -8.89 -7.23
N SER A 20 8.92 -8.65 -7.49
CA SER A 20 9.54 -8.89 -8.79
C SER A 20 9.60 -10.39 -9.08
N PHE A 21 9.98 -11.18 -8.07
CA PHE A 21 10.03 -12.63 -8.17
C PHE A 21 8.64 -13.21 -8.50
N ALA A 22 7.58 -12.74 -7.85
CA ALA A 22 6.22 -13.15 -8.17
C ALA A 22 5.76 -12.71 -9.57
N TYR A 23 6.13 -11.50 -10.00
CA TYR A 23 5.80 -11.00 -11.33
C TYR A 23 6.50 -11.80 -12.43
N PHE A 24 7.82 -12.03 -12.33
CA PHE A 24 8.58 -12.78 -13.33
C PHE A 24 8.20 -14.27 -13.39
N ASN A 25 7.60 -14.83 -12.33
CA ASN A 25 7.01 -16.17 -12.31
C ASN A 25 5.52 -16.19 -12.68
N ASN A 26 4.96 -15.10 -13.21
CA ASN A 26 3.55 -14.99 -13.63
C ASN A 26 2.50 -15.24 -12.53
N VAL A 27 2.86 -15.11 -11.26
CA VAL A 27 1.96 -15.31 -10.11
C VAL A 27 1.05 -14.10 -9.88
N ILE A 28 1.48 -12.93 -10.32
CA ILE A 28 0.76 -11.66 -10.26
C ILE A 28 0.84 -10.94 -11.61
N LYS A 29 -0.17 -10.14 -11.94
CA LYS A 29 -0.23 -9.38 -13.20
C LYS A 29 0.47 -8.03 -13.06
N PHE A 30 0.64 -7.33 -14.17
CA PHE A 30 1.29 -6.01 -14.21
C PHE A 30 0.64 -4.98 -13.25
N TYR A 31 -0.68 -4.89 -13.22
CA TYR A 31 -1.35 -3.95 -12.33
C TYR A 31 -1.28 -4.35 -10.84
N ASP A 32 -1.23 -5.65 -10.52
CA ASP A 32 -0.93 -6.12 -9.17
C ASP A 32 0.49 -5.71 -8.76
N TYR A 33 1.46 -5.86 -9.68
CA TYR A 33 2.84 -5.45 -9.46
C TYR A 33 2.92 -3.94 -9.17
N LEU A 34 2.26 -3.09 -9.97
CA LEU A 34 2.21 -1.65 -9.72
C LEU A 34 1.54 -1.32 -8.38
N PHE A 35 0.45 -2.03 -8.05
CA PHE A 35 -0.24 -1.88 -6.78
C PHE A 35 0.69 -2.15 -5.61
N PHE A 36 1.36 -3.31 -5.58
CA PHE A 36 2.32 -3.63 -4.52
C PHE A 36 3.54 -2.70 -4.53
N LEU A 37 4.02 -2.29 -5.72
CA LEU A 37 5.10 -1.32 -5.86
C LEU A 37 4.75 -0.01 -5.16
N SER A 38 3.51 0.46 -5.26
CA SER A 38 3.06 1.68 -4.57
C SER A 38 3.12 1.58 -3.04
N PHE A 39 2.81 0.40 -2.48
CA PHE A 39 2.92 0.13 -1.04
C PHE A 39 4.38 0.07 -0.58
N ILE A 40 5.22 -0.71 -1.27
CA ILE A 40 6.62 -0.88 -0.86
C ILE A 40 7.41 0.42 -1.06
N SER A 41 7.04 1.26 -2.04
CA SER A 41 7.69 2.55 -2.29
C SER A 41 7.56 3.51 -1.10
N MET A 42 6.57 3.33 -0.22
CA MET A 42 6.52 4.05 1.05
C MET A 42 7.79 3.83 1.89
N GLN A 43 8.39 2.63 1.85
CA GLN A 43 9.65 2.33 2.54
C GLN A 43 10.84 3.07 1.94
N LEU A 44 10.84 3.25 0.61
CA LEU A 44 11.86 4.05 -0.05
C LEU A 44 11.72 5.54 0.33
N VAL A 45 10.50 6.06 0.42
CA VAL A 45 10.26 7.43 0.92
C VAL A 45 10.74 7.57 2.37
N GLU A 46 10.43 6.60 3.25
CA GLU A 46 10.94 6.61 4.63
C GLU A 46 12.46 6.61 4.70
N TYR A 47 13.14 5.79 3.88
CA TYR A 47 14.60 5.75 3.80
C TYR A 47 15.19 7.14 3.55
N PHE A 48 14.68 7.83 2.52
CA PHE A 48 15.14 9.19 2.21
C PHE A 48 14.74 10.20 3.28
N ALA A 49 13.57 10.06 3.91
CA ALA A 49 13.12 10.96 4.94
C ALA A 49 13.99 10.89 6.19
N TRP A 50 14.37 9.67 6.63
CA TRP A 50 15.29 9.49 7.77
C TRP A 50 16.63 10.19 7.58
N GLY A 51 17.20 10.13 6.38
CA GLY A 51 18.46 10.81 6.05
C GLY A 51 18.34 12.34 5.93
N ASN A 52 17.12 12.88 5.88
CA ASN A 52 16.86 14.28 5.56
C ASN A 52 15.99 15.01 6.59
N LEU A 53 15.85 14.50 7.82
CA LEU A 53 14.97 15.10 8.85
C LEU A 53 15.25 16.59 9.14
N ASN A 54 16.50 17.02 9.00
CA ASN A 54 16.90 18.42 9.21
C ASN A 54 16.68 19.30 7.97
N ASN A 55 16.43 18.72 6.80
CA ASN A 55 16.22 19.43 5.55
C ASN A 55 14.71 19.56 5.25
N LYS A 56 14.12 20.69 5.68
CA LYS A 56 12.69 20.97 5.54
C LYS A 56 12.20 20.86 4.09
N LYS A 57 12.98 21.34 3.12
CA LYS A 57 12.60 21.30 1.69
C LYS A 57 12.48 19.85 1.20
N MET A 58 13.47 19.02 1.54
CA MET A 58 13.47 17.61 1.16
C MET A 58 12.35 16.83 1.84
N ILE A 59 12.10 17.07 3.13
CA ILE A 59 10.97 16.44 3.85
C ILE A 59 9.64 16.79 3.21
N ILE A 60 9.39 18.07 2.88
CA ILE A 60 8.13 18.45 2.23
C ILE A 60 7.99 17.76 0.86
N PHE A 61 9.07 17.69 0.08
CA PHE A 61 9.06 17.00 -1.21
C PHE A 61 8.73 15.50 -1.07
N LEU A 62 9.44 14.80 -0.18
CA LEU A 62 9.20 13.39 0.11
C LEU A 62 7.79 13.15 0.66
N SER A 63 7.28 14.07 1.48
CA SER A 63 5.90 14.01 2.00
C SER A 63 4.87 14.04 0.89
N LYS A 64 5.07 14.90 -0.12
CA LYS A 64 4.18 14.97 -1.30
C LYS A 64 4.21 13.67 -2.11
N ILE A 65 5.40 13.07 -2.28
CA ILE A 65 5.53 11.76 -2.95
C ILE A 65 4.78 10.68 -2.16
N GLY A 66 5.00 10.60 -0.84
CA GLY A 66 4.33 9.61 -0.01
C GLY A 66 2.81 9.76 -0.02
N LEU A 67 2.31 11.00 0.04
CA LEU A 67 0.86 11.28 -0.06
C LEU A 67 0.30 10.85 -1.43
N PHE A 68 1.04 11.14 -2.51
CA PHE A 68 0.68 10.68 -3.86
C PHE A 68 0.61 9.15 -3.96
N LEU A 69 1.58 8.44 -3.38
CA LEU A 69 1.59 6.97 -3.34
C LEU A 69 0.36 6.41 -2.61
N ILE A 70 -0.10 7.04 -1.53
CA ILE A 70 -1.33 6.62 -0.85
C ILE A 70 -2.55 6.86 -1.75
N PHE A 71 -2.68 8.04 -2.36
CA PHE A 71 -3.85 8.33 -3.19
C PHE A 71 -3.91 7.53 -4.49
N VAL A 72 -2.79 7.04 -5.01
CA VAL A 72 -2.78 6.18 -6.21
C VAL A 72 -3.18 4.74 -5.89
N GLN A 73 -3.11 4.28 -4.62
CA GLN A 73 -3.42 2.89 -4.24
C GLN A 73 -4.86 2.48 -4.59
N PRO A 74 -5.93 3.24 -4.26
CA PRO A 74 -7.29 2.89 -4.68
C PRO A 74 -7.47 2.89 -6.19
N PHE A 75 -6.72 3.71 -6.94
CA PHE A 75 -6.76 3.66 -8.40
C PHE A 75 -6.15 2.35 -8.92
N LEU A 76 -4.97 1.97 -8.42
CA LEU A 76 -4.26 0.77 -8.85
C LEU A 76 -5.01 -0.52 -8.48
N ILE A 77 -5.63 -0.60 -7.30
CA ILE A 77 -6.41 -1.80 -6.93
C ILE A 77 -7.61 -1.99 -7.87
N ASN A 78 -8.28 -0.91 -8.27
CA ASN A 78 -9.37 -0.97 -9.25
C ASN A 78 -8.88 -1.44 -10.63
N LEU A 79 -7.64 -1.13 -11.01
CA LEU A 79 -7.05 -1.61 -12.27
C LEU A 79 -6.57 -3.06 -12.19
N ALA A 80 -6.01 -3.47 -11.04
CA ALA A 80 -5.50 -4.81 -10.79
C ALA A 80 -6.59 -5.88 -10.88
N TYR A 81 -7.79 -5.51 -10.43
CA TYR A 81 -8.92 -6.41 -10.38
C TYR A 81 -9.78 -6.39 -11.64
N ASP A 82 -10.16 -7.60 -12.07
CA ASP A 82 -11.09 -7.83 -13.18
C ASP A 82 -12.53 -7.58 -12.73
N ILE A 83 -12.89 -6.30 -12.65
CA ILE A 83 -14.25 -5.82 -12.42
C ILE A 83 -14.83 -5.28 -13.72
N ASP A 84 -16.15 -5.34 -13.84
CA ASP A 84 -16.87 -4.78 -14.98
C ASP A 84 -16.42 -3.33 -15.27
N ASN A 85 -16.18 -3.02 -16.55
CA ASN A 85 -15.62 -1.73 -16.97
C ASN A 85 -16.53 -0.56 -16.58
N LYS A 86 -17.86 -0.74 -16.61
CA LYS A 86 -18.80 0.32 -16.20
C LYS A 86 -18.64 0.61 -14.71
N ILE A 87 -18.53 -0.43 -13.88
CA ILE A 87 -18.32 -0.28 -12.43
C ILE A 87 -16.97 0.40 -12.16
N LYS A 88 -15.89 -0.04 -12.82
CA LYS A 88 -14.55 0.56 -12.72
C LYS A 88 -14.58 2.06 -13.02
N THR A 89 -15.23 2.44 -14.12
CA THR A 89 -15.40 3.84 -14.51
C THR A 89 -16.14 4.64 -13.45
N TRP A 90 -17.23 4.12 -12.88
CA TRP A 90 -17.98 4.81 -11.83
C TRP A 90 -17.18 4.97 -10.54
N ILE A 91 -16.46 3.93 -10.10
CA ILE A 91 -15.61 4.02 -8.90
C ILE A 91 -14.55 5.10 -9.08
N ILE A 92 -13.86 5.12 -10.23
CA ILE A 92 -12.83 6.13 -10.54
C ILE A 92 -13.45 7.53 -10.66
N ALA A 93 -14.59 7.66 -11.35
CA ALA A 93 -15.30 8.92 -11.54
C ALA A 93 -15.80 9.53 -10.23
N LEU A 94 -16.11 8.71 -9.21
CA LEU A 94 -16.44 9.17 -7.87
C LEU A 94 -15.20 9.45 -7.02
N TYR A 95 -14.14 8.66 -7.19
CA TYR A 95 -12.91 8.78 -6.42
C TYR A 95 -12.14 10.08 -6.73
N ILE A 96 -12.08 10.49 -8.01
CA ILE A 96 -11.34 11.70 -8.42
C ILE A 96 -11.91 12.98 -7.77
N PRO A 97 -13.22 13.29 -7.87
CA PRO A 97 -13.83 14.43 -7.18
C PRO A 97 -13.70 14.31 -5.66
N PHE A 98 -13.78 13.09 -5.10
CA PHE A 98 -13.59 12.88 -3.67
C PHE A 98 -12.18 13.27 -3.20
N ILE A 99 -11.12 12.88 -3.91
CA ILE A 99 -9.76 13.33 -3.60
C ILE A 99 -9.66 14.85 -3.73
N PHE A 100 -10.18 15.42 -4.82
CA PHE A 100 -10.12 16.87 -5.03
C PHE A 100 -10.81 17.65 -3.91
N PHE A 101 -12.00 17.18 -3.48
CA PHE A 101 -12.69 17.69 -2.30
C PHE A 101 -11.80 17.60 -1.05
N CYS A 102 -11.18 16.43 -0.79
CA CYS A 102 -10.33 16.26 0.38
C CYS A 102 -9.12 17.21 0.38
N LEU A 103 -8.48 17.40 -0.78
CA LEU A 103 -7.31 18.27 -0.93
C LEU A 103 -7.64 19.76 -0.79
N LEU A 104 -8.87 20.18 -1.15
CA LEU A 104 -9.31 21.56 -1.04
C LEU A 104 -9.79 21.95 0.37
N TYR A 105 -10.53 21.06 1.03
CA TYR A 105 -11.23 21.38 2.27
C TYR A 105 -10.43 21.06 3.53
N PHE A 106 -9.52 20.09 3.48
CA PHE A 106 -8.76 19.68 4.66
C PHE A 106 -7.29 20.12 4.56
N PRO A 107 -6.74 20.75 5.61
CA PRO A 107 -5.35 21.16 5.62
C PRO A 107 -4.42 19.95 5.62
N ILE A 108 -3.34 20.03 4.84
CA ILE A 108 -2.34 18.97 4.74
C ILE A 108 -1.03 19.45 5.35
N ASP A 109 -0.59 18.79 6.41
CA ASP A 109 0.70 19.06 7.04
C ASP A 109 1.77 18.13 6.45
N PHE A 110 2.57 18.65 5.51
CA PHE A 110 3.66 17.91 4.88
C PHE A 110 4.90 17.74 5.77
N SER A 111 4.85 18.05 7.06
CA SER A 111 5.96 17.79 7.97
C SER A 111 6.07 16.31 8.35
N MET A 112 7.32 15.86 8.48
CA MET A 112 7.67 14.57 9.08
C MET A 112 8.72 14.81 10.16
N ASN A 113 8.61 14.07 11.25
CA ASN A 113 9.58 14.13 12.33
C ASN A 113 9.71 12.77 13.02
N LYS A 114 10.76 12.60 13.82
CA LYS A 114 10.87 11.43 14.69
C LYS A 114 9.83 11.54 15.81
N ALA A 115 8.98 10.54 15.93
CA ALA A 115 7.98 10.42 17.00
C ALA A 115 8.64 10.03 18.34
N LYS A 116 7.91 10.20 19.45
CA LYS A 116 8.41 9.87 20.81
C LYS A 116 8.77 8.39 20.98
N ASN A 117 8.01 7.51 20.31
CA ASN A 117 8.24 6.06 20.24
C ASN A 117 9.23 5.66 19.13
N GLY A 118 9.91 6.61 18.50
CA GLY A 118 11.04 6.37 17.62
C GLY A 118 10.71 6.06 16.16
N HIS A 119 9.43 5.96 15.77
CA HIS A 119 9.05 5.84 14.35
C HIS A 119 9.03 7.20 13.65
N LEU A 120 8.93 7.19 12.32
CA LEU A 120 8.75 8.39 11.52
C LEU A 120 7.28 8.82 11.57
N ALA A 121 6.98 9.93 12.23
CA ALA A 121 5.65 10.51 12.28
C ALA A 121 5.34 11.27 11.01
N TRP A 122 4.27 10.88 10.33
CA TRP A 122 3.73 11.60 9.18
C TRP A 122 2.48 12.39 9.63
N LYS A 123 2.49 13.71 9.46
CA LYS A 123 1.40 14.59 9.94
C LYS A 123 0.32 14.91 8.91
N TRP A 124 0.39 14.27 7.75
CA TRP A 124 -0.34 14.65 6.54
C TRP A 124 -1.84 14.92 6.70
N LEU A 125 -2.59 13.92 7.19
CA LEU A 125 -4.04 13.87 7.02
C LEU A 125 -4.76 13.92 8.36
N LYS A 126 -5.06 15.11 8.87
CA LYS A 126 -5.97 15.27 10.02
C LYS A 126 -7.43 15.20 9.57
N PHE A 127 -7.74 14.19 8.76
CA PHE A 127 -9.06 14.00 8.20
C PHE A 127 -10.03 13.49 9.27
N PRO A 128 -11.29 13.95 9.26
CA PRO A 128 -12.34 13.36 10.09
C PRO A 128 -12.43 11.86 9.86
N THR A 129 -12.75 11.10 10.91
CA THR A 129 -12.87 9.63 10.86
C THR A 129 -13.69 9.16 9.68
N ILE A 130 -14.85 9.79 9.44
CA ILE A 130 -15.74 9.43 8.34
C ILE A 130 -15.06 9.53 6.96
N ILE A 131 -14.20 10.52 6.74
CA ILE A 131 -13.48 10.72 5.48
C ILE A 131 -12.47 9.60 5.25
N ASN A 132 -11.76 9.16 6.30
CA ASN A 132 -10.83 8.03 6.22
C ASN A 132 -11.55 6.72 5.85
N PHE A 133 -12.75 6.48 6.40
CA PHE A 133 -13.55 5.30 6.06
C PHE A 133 -14.15 5.37 4.65
N ILE A 134 -14.55 6.57 4.18
CA ILE A 134 -14.96 6.77 2.79
C ILE A 134 -13.78 6.47 1.85
N TRP A 135 -12.59 7.00 2.12
CA TRP A 135 -11.39 6.69 1.34
C TRP A 135 -11.11 5.18 1.33
N LEU A 136 -11.20 4.51 2.48
CA LEU A 136 -11.02 3.07 2.60
C LEU A 136 -12.05 2.28 1.78
N SER A 137 -13.29 2.77 1.64
CA SER A 137 -14.32 2.10 0.86
C SER A 137 -13.98 2.02 -0.63
N PHE A 138 -13.32 3.03 -1.21
CA PHE A 138 -12.83 2.99 -2.60
C PHE A 138 -11.75 1.93 -2.81
N PHE A 139 -11.02 1.61 -1.74
CA PHE A 139 -9.98 0.59 -1.72
C PHE A 139 -10.58 -0.82 -1.48
N LEU A 140 -11.38 -1.00 -0.43
CA LEU A 140 -11.90 -2.30 -0.02
C LEU A 140 -13.17 -2.75 -0.78
N GLY A 141 -13.95 -1.82 -1.33
CA GLY A 141 -15.21 -2.13 -2.02
C GLY A 141 -15.02 -3.06 -3.22
N VAL A 142 -13.90 -2.91 -3.93
CA VAL A 142 -13.51 -3.80 -5.05
C VAL A 142 -13.36 -5.25 -4.60
N LEU A 143 -12.77 -5.48 -3.42
CA LEU A 143 -12.56 -6.82 -2.87
C LEU A 143 -13.88 -7.48 -2.49
N LEU A 144 -14.81 -6.73 -1.91
CA LEU A 144 -16.16 -7.23 -1.61
C LEU A 144 -16.92 -7.58 -2.88
N TYR A 145 -16.85 -6.73 -3.91
CA TYR A 145 -17.49 -6.97 -5.19
C TYR A 145 -17.01 -8.27 -5.84
N GLN A 146 -15.69 -8.53 -5.76
CA GLN A 146 -15.09 -9.77 -6.23
C GLN A 146 -15.21 -10.97 -5.29
N LYS A 147 -15.90 -10.82 -4.15
CA LYS A 147 -16.02 -11.87 -3.12
C LYS A 147 -14.68 -12.36 -2.56
N ARG A 148 -13.64 -11.50 -2.61
CA ARG A 148 -12.31 -11.74 -2.02
C ARG A 148 -12.32 -11.41 -0.53
N TYR A 149 -13.09 -12.17 0.24
CA TYR A 149 -13.37 -11.88 1.65
C TYR A 149 -12.14 -12.02 2.55
N PHE A 150 -11.21 -12.92 2.21
CA PHE A 150 -9.98 -13.10 2.96
C PHE A 150 -9.08 -11.86 2.85
N GLU A 151 -8.82 -11.39 1.63
CA GLU A 151 -8.03 -10.20 1.35
C GLU A 151 -8.69 -8.94 1.92
N PHE A 152 -10.02 -8.83 1.78
CA PHE A 152 -10.79 -7.77 2.41
C PHE A 152 -10.55 -7.72 3.92
N SER A 153 -10.69 -8.87 4.60
CA SER A 153 -10.52 -8.97 6.05
C SER A 153 -9.09 -8.65 6.47
N ALA A 154 -8.10 -9.16 5.74
CA ALA A 154 -6.69 -8.89 6.00
C ALA A 154 -6.37 -7.39 5.90
N TYR A 155 -6.81 -6.72 4.82
CA TYR A 155 -6.59 -5.29 4.64
C TYR A 155 -7.37 -4.44 5.64
N LEU A 156 -8.59 -4.84 6.01
CA LEU A 156 -9.36 -4.17 7.04
C LEU A 156 -8.67 -4.24 8.41
N ILE A 157 -8.19 -5.42 8.81
CA ILE A 157 -7.44 -5.60 10.08
C ILE A 157 -6.18 -4.73 10.10
N VAL A 158 -5.42 -4.73 9.00
CA VAL A 158 -4.23 -3.90 8.85
C VAL A 158 -4.58 -2.42 8.95
N PHE A 159 -5.63 -1.97 8.26
CA PHE A 159 -6.10 -0.58 8.36
C PHE A 159 -6.51 -0.23 9.79
N LEU A 160 -7.27 -1.08 10.46
CA LEU A 160 -7.69 -0.86 11.85
C LEU A 160 -6.50 -0.78 12.80
N ALA A 161 -5.45 -1.58 12.58
CA ALA A 161 -4.21 -1.49 13.36
C ALA A 161 -3.46 -0.16 13.11
N ILE A 162 -3.40 0.31 11.85
CA ILE A 162 -2.85 1.64 11.52
C ILE A 162 -3.68 2.73 12.18
N TYR A 163 -4.99 2.65 12.05
CA TYR A 163 -5.93 3.65 12.55
C TYR A 163 -5.93 3.72 14.09
N TYR A 164 -5.86 2.58 14.76
CA TYR A 164 -5.67 2.51 16.22
C TYR A 164 -4.37 3.21 16.64
N THR A 165 -3.28 2.99 15.91
CA THR A 165 -2.00 3.66 16.19
C THR A 165 -2.13 5.16 15.99
N TYR A 166 -2.73 5.59 14.88
CA TYR A 166 -3.00 7.01 14.59
C TYR A 166 -3.80 7.67 15.72
N TYR A 167 -4.87 7.03 16.19
CA TYR A 167 -5.68 7.54 17.30
C TYR A 167 -4.89 7.71 18.61
N LYS A 168 -3.88 6.86 18.85
CA LYS A 168 -3.02 6.95 20.05
C LYS A 168 -1.88 7.94 19.90
N THR A 169 -1.37 8.18 18.70
CA THR A 169 -0.13 8.94 18.48
C THR A 169 -0.30 10.23 17.67
N ASP A 170 -1.52 10.58 17.23
CA ASP A 170 -1.86 11.69 16.31
C ASP A 170 -0.95 11.76 15.07
N THR A 171 -0.43 10.61 14.64
CA THR A 171 0.57 10.51 13.57
C THR A 171 0.30 9.28 12.74
N TRP A 172 0.29 9.47 11.42
CA TRP A 172 0.22 8.38 10.47
C TRP A 172 1.58 7.74 10.31
N GLY A 173 1.59 6.50 9.85
CA GLY A 173 2.80 5.76 9.52
C GLY A 173 3.41 5.05 10.73
N SER A 174 3.55 3.75 10.58
CA SER A 174 4.38 2.89 11.44
C SER A 174 4.34 1.44 10.94
N LEU A 175 3.27 1.04 10.26
CA LEU A 175 3.05 -0.34 9.84
C LEU A 175 3.34 -0.62 8.36
N TRP A 176 3.67 0.37 7.54
CA TRP A 176 4.02 0.19 6.12
C TRP A 176 5.13 -0.85 5.91
N CYS A 177 6.13 -0.81 6.79
CA CYS A 177 7.26 -1.74 6.86
C CYS A 177 6.81 -3.19 7.09
N TRP A 178 5.83 -3.39 7.98
CA TRP A 178 5.25 -4.71 8.24
C TRP A 178 4.46 -5.20 7.03
N ILE A 179 3.66 -4.33 6.42
CA ILE A 179 2.87 -4.65 5.23
C ILE A 179 3.79 -5.07 4.09
N ALA A 180 4.83 -4.29 3.80
CA ALA A 180 5.78 -4.57 2.74
C ALA A 180 6.42 -5.96 2.91
N ASN A 181 6.96 -6.25 4.10
CA ASN A 181 7.62 -7.53 4.37
C ASN A 181 6.63 -8.71 4.36
N LEU A 182 5.43 -8.56 4.91
CA LEU A 182 4.42 -9.62 4.90
C LEU A 182 3.93 -9.92 3.48
N VAL A 183 3.70 -8.89 2.66
CA VAL A 183 3.34 -9.05 1.24
C VAL A 183 4.45 -9.77 0.49
N ALA A 184 5.71 -9.39 0.71
CA ALA A 184 6.85 -10.03 0.08
C ALA A 184 6.94 -11.52 0.42
N VAL A 185 6.85 -11.87 1.70
CA VAL A 185 6.86 -13.26 2.18
C VAL A 185 5.70 -14.04 1.57
N TYR A 186 4.48 -13.50 1.63
CA TYR A 186 3.30 -14.12 1.03
C TYR A 186 3.48 -14.41 -0.46
N LEU A 187 3.99 -13.43 -1.23
CA LEU A 187 4.21 -13.58 -2.67
C LEU A 187 5.30 -14.60 -2.98
N ILE A 188 6.40 -14.61 -2.22
CA ILE A 188 7.46 -15.63 -2.38
C ILE A 188 6.90 -17.02 -2.11
N PHE A 189 6.16 -17.20 -1.02
CA PHE A 189 5.51 -18.48 -0.72
C PHE A 189 4.54 -18.90 -1.84
N LYS A 190 3.74 -17.97 -2.33
CA LYS A 190 2.80 -18.24 -3.42
C LYS A 190 3.53 -18.72 -4.67
N VAL A 191 4.69 -18.16 -5.01
CA VAL A 191 5.52 -18.67 -6.13
C VAL A 191 5.91 -20.13 -5.93
N PHE A 192 6.43 -20.50 -4.76
CA PHE A 192 6.86 -21.89 -4.52
C PHE A 192 5.68 -22.87 -4.59
N PHE A 193 4.55 -22.55 -3.96
CA PHE A 193 3.41 -23.46 -3.93
C PHE A 193 2.59 -23.49 -5.23
N ASP A 194 2.53 -22.40 -6.00
CA ASP A 194 1.88 -22.40 -7.31
C ASP A 194 2.74 -23.12 -8.37
N LEU A 195 4.07 -23.09 -8.26
CA LEU A 195 4.96 -23.86 -9.15
C LEU A 195 4.83 -25.37 -8.94
N ASP A 196 4.70 -25.81 -7.69
CA ASP A 196 4.53 -27.23 -7.37
C ASP A 196 3.22 -27.80 -7.93
N LEU A 197 2.15 -27.00 -8.05
CA LEU A 197 0.89 -27.44 -8.68
C LEU A 197 0.97 -27.57 -10.21
N CYS A 198 1.89 -26.86 -10.87
CA CYS A 198 2.10 -26.96 -12.31
C CYS A 198 2.97 -28.16 -12.71
N THR A 199 3.85 -28.65 -11.83
CA THR A 199 4.68 -29.84 -12.11
C THR A 199 3.94 -31.16 -11.97
N PHE A 200 2.78 -31.19 -11.29
CA PHE A 200 1.91 -32.38 -11.20
C PHE A 200 0.89 -32.53 -12.33
N LYS A 201 0.78 -31.57 -13.26
CA LYS A 201 0.10 -31.81 -14.55
C LYS A 201 1.07 -32.50 -15.50
N THR A 202 1.33 -33.78 -15.27
CA THR A 202 1.93 -34.64 -16.30
C THR A 202 1.07 -34.54 -17.58
N PRO A 203 1.69 -34.39 -18.76
CA PRO A 203 0.94 -34.48 -20.01
C PRO A 203 0.34 -35.89 -20.05
N ILE A 204 -0.98 -35.95 -20.24
CA ILE A 204 -1.61 -37.17 -20.73
C ILE A 204 -0.98 -37.37 -22.12
N ILE A 205 -0.02 -38.28 -22.20
CA ILE A 205 0.46 -38.82 -23.45
C ILE A 205 -0.67 -39.74 -23.91
N ASP A 206 -1.59 -39.17 -24.69
CA ASP A 206 -2.51 -39.98 -25.50
C ASP A 206 -1.67 -40.63 -26.60
N ALA A 207 -1.46 -41.93 -26.46
CA ALA A 207 -0.92 -42.84 -27.48
C ALA A 207 -2.07 -43.58 -28.17
#